data_AF-A0A0F9QEW2-F1
#
_entry.id   AF-A0A0F9QEW2-F1
#
_cell.length_a   1.000
_cell.length_b   1.000
_cell.length_c   1.000
_cell.angle_alpha   90.00
_cell.angle_beta   90.00
_cell.angle_gamma   90.00
#
_symmetry.space_group_name_H-M   'P 1'
#
loop_
_entity.id
_entity.type
_entity.pdbx_description
1 polymer ?
#
loop_
_entity_poly.entity_id
_entity_poly.type
_entity_poly.pdbx_seq_one_letter_code
_entity_poly.pdbx_strand_id
1 'polypeptide(L)'
;MLYKMVEISTDKASRHLYCLVHFWRNKTDKGNPPDRINDFLMQLRPTGERVVTNADGRRKRKDGVFVDPETLDPEKLQPQWERETFDRDLPTEMKANIEAYWERAEAEGYPADHANPRIQRDDNDPYGVLARPDVVALKGAEVEKL
;
A
#
# COMPACT_ATOMS: atom_id res chain seq x y z
N MET A 1 -7.00 17.15 5.03
CA MET A 1 -7.18 16.58 3.67
C MET A 1 -8.27 15.52 3.73
N LEU A 2 -9.18 15.52 2.75
CA LEU A 2 -10.17 14.47 2.54
C LEU A 2 -9.77 13.66 1.30
N TYR A 3 -9.87 12.33 1.37
CA TYR A 3 -9.76 11.49 0.17
C TYR A 3 -10.85 10.43 0.10
N LYS A 4 -11.10 9.94 -1.11
CA LYS A 4 -12.06 8.89 -1.40
C LYS A 4 -11.46 7.90 -2.38
N MET A 5 -11.44 6.62 -2.01
CA MET A 5 -11.12 5.53 -2.93
C MET A 5 -12.33 5.26 -3.80
N VAL A 6 -12.36 5.85 -5.00
CA VAL A 6 -13.54 5.81 -5.89
C VAL A 6 -13.67 4.45 -6.56
N GLU A 7 -12.54 3.83 -6.88
CA GLU A 7 -12.49 2.53 -7.51
C GLU A 7 -11.40 1.68 -6.88
N ILE A 8 -11.69 0.38 -6.76
CA ILE A 8 -10.73 -0.66 -6.44
C ILE A 8 -10.99 -1.79 -7.44
N SER A 9 -9.99 -2.17 -8.22
CA SER A 9 -10.06 -3.22 -9.25
C SER A 9 -8.70 -3.89 -9.40
N THR A 10 -8.54 -4.73 -10.43
CA THR A 10 -7.24 -5.22 -10.86
C THR A 10 -6.82 -4.51 -12.16
N ASP A 11 -5.52 -4.20 -12.30
CA ASP A 11 -4.96 -3.83 -13.60
C ASP A 11 -4.61 -5.10 -14.39
N LYS A 12 -5.24 -5.30 -15.53
CA LYS A 12 -5.11 -6.49 -16.36
C LYS A 12 -3.67 -6.77 -16.81
N ALA A 13 -2.91 -5.72 -17.10
CA ALA A 13 -1.55 -5.85 -17.64
C ALA A 13 -0.55 -6.32 -16.57
N SER A 14 -0.57 -5.70 -15.40
CA SER A 14 0.37 -6.01 -14.30
C SER A 14 -0.18 -7.02 -13.29
N ARG A 15 -1.49 -7.25 -13.27
CA ARG A 15 -2.23 -8.00 -12.23
C ARG A 15 -2.06 -7.42 -10.83
N HIS A 16 -1.71 -6.15 -10.73
CA HIS A 16 -1.70 -5.44 -9.46
C HIS A 16 -3.11 -4.98 -9.09
N LEU A 17 -3.32 -4.80 -7.79
CA LEU A 17 -4.48 -4.08 -7.32
C LEU A 17 -4.38 -2.63 -7.82
N TYR A 18 -5.45 -2.16 -8.43
CA TYR A 18 -5.65 -0.80 -8.86
C TYR A 18 -6.57 -0.08 -7.87
N CYS A 19 -6.22 1.15 -7.50
CA CYS A 19 -7.10 2.02 -6.73
C CYS A 19 -7.10 3.44 -7.31
N LEU A 20 -8.28 3.92 -7.73
CA LEU A 20 -8.49 5.31 -8.12
C LEU A 20 -8.85 6.13 -6.89
N VAL A 21 -8.10 7.20 -6.62
CA VAL A 21 -8.31 8.04 -5.45
C VAL A 21 -8.52 9.48 -5.86
N HIS A 22 -9.57 10.08 -5.32
CA HIS A 22 -9.85 11.50 -5.42
C HIS A 22 -9.49 12.18 -4.10
N PHE A 23 -8.86 13.35 -4.19
CA PHE A 23 -8.41 14.14 -3.04
C PHE A 23 -9.02 15.53 -3.06
N TRP A 24 -9.34 16.02 -1.88
CA TRP A 24 -9.71 17.42 -1.61
C TRP A 24 -8.85 17.94 -0.46
N ARG A 25 -8.39 19.20 -0.57
CA ARG A 25 -7.61 19.86 0.48
C ARG A 25 -8.42 19.91 1.78
N ASN A 26 -9.69 20.29 1.69
CA ASN A 26 -10.59 20.40 2.84
C ASN A 26 -11.89 19.63 2.62
N LYS A 27 -12.49 19.20 3.73
CA LYS A 27 -13.79 18.51 3.71
C LYS A 27 -14.91 19.37 3.15
N THR A 28 -14.85 20.68 3.34
CA THR A 28 -15.85 21.65 2.83
C THR A 28 -15.89 21.71 1.31
N ASP A 29 -14.81 21.30 0.64
CA ASP A 29 -14.71 21.32 -0.83
C ASP A 29 -15.36 20.07 -1.45
N LYS A 30 -15.87 19.16 -0.62
CA LYS A 30 -16.61 17.96 -1.03
C LYS A 30 -17.88 18.35 -1.79
N GLY A 31 -17.83 18.18 -3.11
CA GLY A 31 -18.89 18.58 -4.04
C GLY A 31 -18.33 19.34 -5.23
N ASN A 32 -17.16 19.96 -5.06
CA ASN A 32 -16.35 20.47 -6.17
C ASN A 32 -15.55 19.32 -6.82
N PRO A 33 -15.03 19.53 -8.04
CA PRO A 33 -14.01 18.66 -8.61
C PRO A 33 -12.86 18.44 -7.62
N PRO A 34 -12.27 17.22 -7.58
CA PRO A 34 -11.15 16.94 -6.69
C PRO A 34 -9.93 17.80 -7.04
N ASP A 35 -9.19 18.23 -6.01
CA ASP A 35 -7.92 18.93 -6.16
C ASP A 35 -6.86 18.04 -6.80
N ARG A 36 -6.91 16.73 -6.51
CA ARG A 36 -6.04 15.74 -7.13
C ARG A 36 -6.77 14.44 -7.45
N ILE A 37 -6.33 13.80 -8.52
CA ILE A 37 -6.73 12.44 -8.90
C ILE A 37 -5.45 11.64 -9.10
N ASN A 38 -5.36 10.48 -8.47
CA ASN A 38 -4.23 9.58 -8.69
C ASN A 38 -4.67 8.13 -8.73
N ASP A 39 -4.01 7.38 -9.61
CA ASP A 39 -4.08 5.94 -9.68
C ASP A 39 -2.96 5.31 -8.85
N PHE A 40 -3.33 4.37 -7.99
CA PHE A 40 -2.39 3.58 -7.22
C PHE A 40 -2.37 2.16 -7.76
N LEU A 41 -1.21 1.74 -8.29
CA LEU A 41 -0.93 0.34 -8.58
C LEU A 41 -0.18 -0.25 -7.38
N MET A 42 -0.79 -1.24 -6.72
CA MET A 42 -0.29 -1.80 -5.48
C MET A 42 -0.20 -3.32 -5.59
N GLN A 43 0.94 -3.87 -5.17
CA GLN A 43 1.14 -5.31 -5.10
C GLN A 43 0.62 -5.83 -3.76
N LEU A 44 -0.70 -6.04 -3.69
CA LEU A 44 -1.35 -6.53 -2.49
C LEU A 44 -1.73 -8.00 -2.67
N ARG A 45 -0.89 -8.87 -2.12
CA ARG A 45 -1.23 -10.26 -1.82
C ARG A 45 -1.81 -10.31 -0.42
N PRO A 46 -2.73 -11.23 -0.10
CA PRO A 46 -3.31 -11.33 1.24
C PRO A 46 -2.24 -11.62 2.31
N THR A 47 -1.16 -12.26 1.91
CA THR A 47 -0.02 -12.57 2.76
C THR A 47 1.29 -12.01 2.20
N GLY A 48 2.27 -11.81 3.08
CA GLY A 48 3.64 -11.43 2.74
C GLY A 48 4.65 -12.35 3.42
N GLU A 49 5.93 -12.16 3.10
CA GLU A 49 7.03 -12.81 3.80
C GLU A 49 7.92 -11.78 4.48
N ARG A 50 8.21 -11.99 5.76
CA ARG A 50 9.14 -11.15 6.53
C ARG A 50 10.17 -11.99 7.24
N VAL A 51 11.31 -11.37 7.57
CA VAL A 51 12.31 -12.00 8.44
C VAL A 51 11.74 -12.13 9.84
N VAL A 52 11.85 -13.33 10.43
CA VAL A 52 11.42 -13.55 11.82
C VAL A 52 12.26 -12.66 12.73
N THR A 53 11.59 -11.78 13.47
CA THR A 53 12.22 -10.76 14.32
C THR A 53 11.62 -10.84 15.71
N ASN A 54 12.44 -10.83 16.77
CA ASN A 54 11.93 -10.84 18.14
C ASN A 54 11.55 -9.42 18.62
N ALA A 55 11.03 -9.33 19.84
CA ALA A 55 10.61 -8.05 20.44
C ALA A 55 11.77 -7.03 20.58
N ASP A 56 13.02 -7.51 20.66
CA ASP A 56 14.21 -6.66 20.76
C ASP A 56 14.75 -6.20 19.38
N GLY A 57 14.04 -6.51 18.29
CA GLY A 57 14.47 -6.15 16.93
C GLY A 57 15.55 -7.07 16.33
N ARG A 58 15.93 -8.15 17.03
CA ARG A 58 16.91 -9.12 16.53
C ARG A 58 16.29 -10.04 15.49
N ARG A 59 17.05 -10.37 14.45
CA ARG A 59 16.62 -11.21 13.33
C ARG A 59 17.02 -12.67 13.56
N LYS A 60 16.13 -13.61 13.25
CA LYS A 60 16.38 -15.04 13.39
C LYS A 60 17.07 -15.59 12.16
N ARG A 61 18.21 -16.24 12.35
CA ARG A 61 18.89 -17.02 11.29
C ARG A 61 18.18 -18.36 11.07
N LYS A 62 18.44 -18.99 9.92
CA LYS A 62 17.93 -20.35 9.62
C LYS A 62 18.37 -21.44 10.60
N ASP A 63 19.47 -21.22 11.34
CA ASP A 63 19.92 -22.13 12.40
C ASP A 63 19.20 -21.92 13.74
N GLY A 64 18.23 -21.00 13.80
CA GLY A 64 17.40 -20.72 14.98
C GLY A 64 17.91 -19.61 15.89
N VAL A 65 19.12 -19.08 15.66
CA VAL A 65 19.74 -18.07 16.54
C VAL A 65 19.26 -16.66 16.17
N PHE A 66 18.90 -15.86 17.19
CA PHE A 66 18.60 -14.44 17.03
C PHE A 66 19.87 -13.60 17.11
N VAL A 67 20.10 -12.78 16.08
CA VAL A 67 21.28 -11.92 15.95
C VAL A 67 20.84 -10.47 15.77
N ASP A 68 21.55 -9.57 16.43
CA ASP A 68 21.41 -8.14 16.20
C ASP A 68 22.03 -7.78 14.83
N PRO A 69 21.24 -7.33 13.85
CA PRO A 69 21.75 -7.03 12.52
C PRO A 69 22.79 -5.90 12.52
N GLU A 70 22.81 -5.02 13.52
CA GLU A 70 23.78 -3.92 13.62
C GLU A 70 25.18 -4.41 14.02
N THR A 71 25.26 -5.62 14.61
CA THR A 71 26.53 -6.24 15.00
C THR A 71 27.19 -7.03 13.86
N LEU A 72 26.53 -7.12 12.70
CA LEU A 72 27.04 -7.87 11.56
C LEU A 72 28.13 -7.10 10.84
N ASP A 73 29.21 -7.82 10.53
CA ASP A 73 30.27 -7.32 9.69
C ASP A 73 29.79 -7.25 8.22
N PRO A 74 29.70 -6.05 7.62
CA PRO A 74 29.20 -5.89 6.26
C PRO A 74 30.13 -6.48 5.20
N GLU A 75 31.42 -6.69 5.52
CA GLU A 75 32.42 -7.26 4.59
C GLU A 75 32.37 -8.79 4.57
N LYS A 76 31.64 -9.42 5.50
CA LYS A 76 31.47 -10.87 5.56
C LYS A 76 30.19 -11.32 4.88
N LEU A 77 30.16 -12.62 4.56
CA LEU A 77 28.96 -13.27 4.06
C LEU A 77 27.83 -13.10 5.09
N GLN A 78 26.76 -12.44 4.68
CA GLN A 78 25.60 -12.20 5.51
C GLN A 78 24.89 -13.52 5.84
N PRO A 79 24.36 -13.68 7.07
CA PRO A 79 23.65 -14.89 7.44
C PRO A 79 22.37 -15.07 6.63
N GLN A 80 21.98 -16.32 6.41
CA GLN A 80 20.66 -16.62 5.87
C GLN A 80 19.61 -16.44 6.97
N TRP A 81 18.64 -15.59 6.70
CA TRP A 81 17.55 -15.29 7.60
C TRP A 81 16.40 -16.29 7.46
N GLU A 82 15.80 -16.66 8.60
CA GLU A 82 14.52 -17.34 8.65
C GLU A 82 13.41 -16.37 8.25
N ARG A 83 12.46 -16.83 7.44
CA ARG A 83 11.32 -16.03 6.99
C ARG A 83 10.02 -16.70 7.41
N GLU A 84 9.04 -15.89 7.78
CA GLU A 84 7.68 -16.33 8.06
C GLU A 84 6.69 -15.68 7.09
N THR A 85 5.63 -16.41 6.79
CA THR A 85 4.45 -15.85 6.13
C THR A 85 3.60 -15.14 7.18
N PHE A 86 3.12 -13.94 6.85
CA PHE A 86 2.22 -13.18 7.72
C PHE A 86 1.04 -12.62 6.91
N ASP A 87 -0.09 -12.43 7.58
CA ASP A 87 -1.26 -11.78 7.00
C ASP A 87 -1.04 -10.27 6.91
N ARG A 88 -1.29 -9.71 5.73
CA ARG A 88 -1.14 -8.28 5.48
C ARG A 88 -2.43 -7.53 5.81
N ASP A 89 -2.26 -6.42 6.51
CA ASP A 89 -3.32 -5.43 6.73
C ASP A 89 -3.41 -4.51 5.51
N LEU A 90 -4.03 -5.04 4.45
CA LEU A 90 -4.17 -4.33 3.18
C LEU A 90 -4.86 -2.96 3.33
N PRO A 91 -5.95 -2.82 4.11
CA PRO A 91 -6.54 -1.52 4.37
C PRO A 91 -5.56 -0.49 4.92
N THR A 92 -4.79 -0.85 5.95
CA THR A 92 -3.82 0.06 6.56
C THR A 92 -2.69 0.40 5.58
N GLU A 93 -2.17 -0.59 4.85
CA GLU A 93 -1.13 -0.36 3.84
C GLU A 93 -1.60 0.55 2.70
N MET A 94 -2.83 0.37 2.21
CA MET A 94 -3.42 1.23 1.17
C MET A 94 -3.53 2.69 1.64
N LYS A 95 -4.09 2.91 2.84
CA LYS A 95 -4.23 4.25 3.43
C LYS A 95 -2.88 4.92 3.61
N ALA A 96 -1.90 4.21 4.16
CA ALA A 96 -0.55 4.74 4.36
C ALA A 96 0.09 5.18 3.02
N ASN A 97 -0.05 4.39 1.96
CA ASN A 97 0.50 4.74 0.64
C ASN A 97 -0.21 5.95 0.02
N ILE A 98 -1.54 6.03 0.16
CA ILE A 98 -2.36 7.16 -0.32
C ILE A 98 -1.97 8.46 0.40
N GLU A 99 -1.81 8.40 1.72
CA GLU A 99 -1.48 9.57 2.53
C GLU A 99 -0.04 10.04 2.30
N ALA A 100 0.90 9.11 2.13
CA ALA A 100 2.29 9.44 1.76
C ALA A 100 2.37 10.08 0.37
N TYR A 101 1.52 9.66 -0.58
CA TYR A 101 1.44 10.30 -1.89
C TYR A 101 0.99 11.75 -1.78
N TRP A 102 -0.03 12.05 -0.97
CA TRP A 102 -0.51 13.43 -0.81
C TRP A 102 0.61 14.36 -0.34
N GLU A 103 1.33 13.95 0.72
CA GLU A 103 2.46 14.72 1.26
C GLU A 103 3.55 14.96 0.21
N ARG A 104 3.93 13.90 -0.53
CA ARG A 104 4.91 14.00 -1.62
C ARG A 104 4.43 14.90 -2.75
N ALA A 105 3.17 14.78 -3.16
CA ALA A 105 2.58 15.56 -4.23
C ALA A 105 2.49 17.05 -3.90
N GLU A 106 2.26 17.40 -2.64
CA GLU A 106 2.34 18.80 -2.17
C GLU A 106 3.77 19.32 -2.15
N ALA A 107 4.72 18.54 -1.67
CA ALA A 107 6.13 18.93 -1.62
C ALA A 107 6.76 19.10 -3.00
N GLU A 108 6.43 18.20 -3.94
CA GLU A 108 7.06 18.13 -5.28
C GLU A 108 6.23 18.82 -6.38
N GLY A 109 5.05 19.37 -6.06
CA GLY A 109 4.23 20.12 -7.01
C GLY A 109 3.68 19.28 -8.16
N TYR A 110 3.28 18.03 -7.89
CA TYR A 110 2.73 17.13 -8.92
C TYR A 110 1.49 17.74 -9.61
N PRO A 111 1.17 17.33 -10.85
CA PRO A 111 -0.05 17.76 -11.52
C PRO A 111 -1.29 17.36 -10.72
N ALA A 112 -2.40 18.09 -10.95
CA ALA A 112 -3.69 17.81 -10.31
C ALA A 112 -4.22 16.44 -10.75
N ASP A 113 -4.20 16.13 -12.04
CA ASP A 113 -4.54 14.81 -12.56
C ASP A 113 -3.27 14.03 -12.87
N HIS A 114 -3.11 12.91 -12.18
CA HIS A 114 -2.02 11.97 -12.38
C HIS A 114 -2.56 10.55 -12.68
N ALA A 115 -3.84 10.46 -13.08
CA ALA A 115 -4.42 9.22 -13.56
C ALA A 115 -3.79 8.79 -14.89
N ASN A 116 -3.56 7.50 -15.03
CA ASN A 116 -3.02 6.89 -16.23
C ASN A 116 -4.14 6.22 -17.02
N PRO A 117 -4.58 6.81 -18.15
CA PRO A 117 -5.67 6.26 -18.96
C PRO A 117 -5.33 4.93 -19.64
N ARG A 118 -4.07 4.47 -19.59
CA ARG A 118 -3.65 3.19 -20.14
C ARG A 118 -3.90 2.01 -19.22
N ILE A 119 -4.26 2.25 -17.95
CA ILE A 119 -4.58 1.17 -17.01
C ILE A 119 -5.85 0.47 -17.49
N GLN A 120 -5.76 -0.85 -17.64
CA GLN A 120 -6.87 -1.68 -18.12
C GLN A 120 -7.53 -2.35 -16.92
N ARG A 121 -8.67 -1.81 -16.48
CA ARG A 121 -9.40 -2.31 -15.32
C ARG A 121 -10.09 -3.63 -15.64
N ASP A 122 -9.90 -4.64 -14.80
CA ASP A 122 -10.69 -5.86 -14.79
C ASP A 122 -11.06 -6.30 -13.36
N ASP A 123 -12.05 -7.18 -13.26
CA ASP A 123 -12.50 -7.79 -12.00
C ASP A 123 -11.78 -9.13 -11.71
N ASN A 124 -10.64 -9.36 -12.37
CA ASN A 124 -9.88 -10.59 -12.16
C ASN A 124 -9.22 -10.54 -10.77
N ASP A 125 -9.68 -11.38 -9.85
CA ASP A 125 -9.21 -11.39 -8.47
C ASP A 125 -8.51 -12.72 -8.11
N PRO A 126 -7.31 -13.00 -8.67
CA PRO A 126 -6.65 -14.28 -8.52
C PRO A 126 -6.25 -14.61 -7.07
N TYR A 127 -6.25 -13.62 -6.17
CA TYR A 127 -5.88 -13.78 -4.77
C TYR A 127 -7.05 -13.53 -3.80
N GLY A 128 -8.27 -13.35 -4.31
CA GLY A 128 -9.47 -13.11 -3.50
C GLY A 128 -9.43 -11.80 -2.69
N VAL A 129 -8.61 -10.82 -3.11
CA VAL A 129 -8.40 -9.55 -2.40
C VAL A 129 -9.57 -8.59 -2.62
N LEU A 130 -10.09 -8.48 -3.84
CA LEU A 130 -11.23 -7.61 -4.16
C LEU A 130 -12.50 -8.04 -3.40
N ALA A 131 -12.63 -9.33 -3.12
CA ALA A 131 -13.77 -9.88 -2.38
C ALA A 131 -13.65 -9.78 -0.85
N ARG A 132 -12.47 -9.39 -0.30
CA ARG A 132 -12.32 -9.31 1.15
C ARG A 132 -13.23 -8.22 1.74
N PRO A 133 -13.98 -8.49 2.83
CA PRO A 133 -14.89 -7.50 3.42
C PRO A 133 -14.21 -6.18 3.81
N ASP A 134 -12.98 -6.26 4.30
CA ASP A 134 -12.19 -5.09 4.71
C ASP A 134 -11.73 -4.23 3.52
N VAL A 135 -11.44 -4.83 2.36
CA VAL A 135 -11.14 -4.12 1.11
C VAL A 135 -12.41 -3.54 0.48
N VAL A 136 -13.50 -4.31 0.44
CA VAL A 136 -14.80 -3.84 -0.06
C VAL A 136 -15.28 -2.60 0.71
N ALA A 137 -15.09 -2.59 2.03
CA ALA A 137 -15.46 -1.47 2.88
C ALA A 137 -14.71 -0.16 2.56
N LEU A 138 -13.56 -0.22 1.87
CA LEU A 138 -12.80 0.96 1.46
C LEU A 138 -13.38 1.63 0.22
N LYS A 139 -14.04 0.86 -0.66
CA LYS A 139 -14.57 1.40 -1.92
C LYS A 139 -15.70 2.39 -1.64
N GLY A 140 -15.49 3.63 -2.05
CA GLY A 140 -16.39 4.76 -1.81
C GLY A 140 -16.31 5.33 -0.39
N ALA A 141 -15.49 4.76 0.50
CA ALA A 141 -15.27 5.31 1.83
C ALA A 141 -14.54 6.65 1.75
N GLU A 142 -14.98 7.59 2.57
CA GLU A 142 -14.37 8.89 2.73
C GLU A 142 -13.47 8.85 3.96
N VAL A 143 -12.22 9.25 3.78
CA VAL A 143 -11.24 9.31 4.86
C VAL A 143 -10.77 10.74 5.03
N GLU A 144 -11.01 11.27 6.22
CA GLU A 144 -10.54 12.57 6.65
C GLU A 144 -9.25 12.38 7.45
N LYS A 145 -8.13 12.89 6.91
CA LYS A 145 -6.89 12.99 7.65
C LYS A 145 -6.97 14.23 8.53
N LEU A 146 -7.00 13.99 9.85
CA LEU A 146 -6.92 15.02 10.91
C LEU A 146 -5.60 15.78 10.84
#